data_AF-A0A8J8AGV5-F1
#
_entry.id   AF-A0A8J8AGV5-F1
#
_cell.length_a   1.000
_cell.length_b   1.000
_cell.length_c   1.000
_cell.angle_alpha   90.00
_cell.angle_beta   90.00
_cell.angle_gamma   90.00
#
_symmetry.space_group_name_H-M   'P 1'
#
loop_
_entity.id
_entity.type
_entity.pdbx_description
1 polymer ?
#
loop_
_entity_poly.entity_id
_entity_poly.type
_entity_poly.pdbx_seq_one_letter_code
_entity_poly.pdbx_strand_id
1 'polypeptide(L)'
;MQEIQEVRDILNRAIKELLEEGLEPDILLVGPGFLEHSVGILRDCKLRIYKIEELGYDAVVADSKYLGQIKRASRRISVEPLLSESEMWEEIKSLKI
;
A
#
# COMPACT_ATOMS: atom_id res chain seq x y z
N MET A 1 4.01 -15.84 1.30
CA MET A 1 5.15 -15.18 1.99
C MET A 1 5.81 -14.11 1.12
N GLN A 2 5.88 -14.28 -0.21
CA GLN A 2 6.49 -13.31 -1.12
C GLN A 2 5.66 -12.01 -1.27
N GLU A 3 4.34 -12.12 -1.49
CA GLU A 3 3.42 -10.97 -1.61
C GLU A 3 3.46 -10.02 -0.39
N ILE A 4 3.50 -10.56 0.83
CA ILE A 4 3.56 -9.75 2.07
C ILE A 4 4.85 -8.92 2.12
N GLN A 5 5.96 -9.47 1.64
CA GLN A 5 7.23 -8.73 1.61
C GLN A 5 7.19 -7.64 0.54
N GLU A 6 6.59 -7.89 -0.62
CA GLU A 6 6.46 -6.91 -1.69
C GLU A 6 5.58 -5.72 -1.27
N VAL A 7 4.43 -5.97 -0.63
CA VAL A 7 3.59 -4.88 -0.09
C VAL A 7 4.35 -4.03 0.92
N ARG A 8 5.14 -4.68 1.78
CA ARG A 8 5.98 -3.98 2.77
C ARG A 8 7.04 -3.13 2.07
N ASP A 9 7.69 -3.65 1.03
CA ASP A 9 8.74 -2.94 0.30
C ASP A 9 8.17 -1.74 -0.46
N ILE A 10 7.00 -1.89 -1.08
CA ILE A 10 6.32 -0.77 -1.76
C ILE A 10 5.92 0.31 -0.74
N LEU A 11 5.37 -0.09 0.41
CA LEU A 11 5.01 0.84 1.48
C LEU A 11 6.24 1.59 2.03
N ASN A 12 7.31 0.87 2.35
CA ASN A 12 8.55 1.46 2.86
C ASN A 12 9.18 2.41 1.83
N ARG A 13 9.14 2.06 0.54
CA ARG A 13 9.62 2.92 -0.53
C ARG A 13 8.82 4.22 -0.58
N ALA A 14 7.49 4.15 -0.55
CA ALA A 14 6.63 5.33 -0.57
C ALA A 14 6.86 6.24 0.65
N ILE A 15 7.04 5.66 1.84
CA ILE A 15 7.39 6.41 3.05
C ILE A 15 8.76 7.10 2.88
N LYS A 16 9.76 6.35 2.39
CA LYS A 16 11.11 6.87 2.20
C LYS A 16 11.15 8.03 1.20
N GLU A 17 10.43 7.93 0.08
CA GLU A 17 10.33 9.00 -0.91
C GLU A 17 9.75 10.29 -0.31
N LEU A 18 8.75 10.19 0.56
CA LEU A 18 8.20 11.37 1.26
C LEU A 18 9.19 11.95 2.28
N LEU A 19 9.90 11.10 3.03
CA LEU A 19 10.94 11.54 3.96
C LEU A 19 12.10 12.26 3.23
N GLU A 20 12.52 11.77 2.07
CA GLU A 20 13.54 12.40 1.22
C GLU A 20 13.08 13.77 0.67
N GLU A 21 11.78 13.98 0.51
CA GLU A 21 11.17 15.26 0.17
C GLU A 21 11.00 16.21 1.38
N GLY A 22 11.44 15.79 2.57
CA GLY A 22 11.36 16.58 3.81
C GLY A 22 9.97 16.59 4.45
N LEU A 23 9.13 15.62 4.11
CA LEU A 23 7.81 15.43 4.71
C LEU A 23 7.89 14.44 5.87
N GLU A 24 6.87 14.45 6.72
CA GLU A 24 6.74 13.56 7.88
C GLU A 24 5.47 12.72 7.74
N PRO A 25 5.50 11.60 6.99
CA PRO A 25 4.33 10.76 6.82
C PRO A 25 3.86 10.20 8.16
N ASP A 26 2.60 10.45 8.49
CA ASP A 26 2.01 10.10 9.78
C ASP A 26 0.67 9.36 9.65
N ILE A 27 0.10 9.32 8.45
CA ILE A 27 -1.16 8.63 8.17
C ILE A 27 -1.04 7.70 6.96
N LEU A 28 -1.86 6.64 6.99
CA LEU A 28 -2.10 5.72 5.88
C LEU A 28 -3.62 5.58 5.68
N LEU A 29 -4.11 6.03 4.53
CA LEU A 29 -5.48 5.79 4.11
C LEU A 29 -5.51 4.48 3.34
N VAL A 30 -6.33 3.52 3.72
CA VAL A 30 -6.33 2.17 3.11
C VAL A 30 -7.71 1.81 2.58
N GLY A 31 -7.74 1.28 1.37
CA GLY A 31 -8.91 0.62 0.82
C GLY A 31 -9.14 -0.76 1.45
N PRO A 32 -10.37 -1.29 1.39
CA PRO A 32 -10.72 -2.60 1.93
C PRO A 32 -9.86 -3.73 1.33
N GLY A 33 -9.69 -3.76 0.01
CA GLY A 33 -8.87 -4.77 -0.67
C GLY A 33 -7.39 -4.65 -0.28
N PHE A 34 -6.87 -3.42 -0.18
CA PHE A 34 -5.50 -3.23 0.31
C PHE A 34 -5.32 -3.78 1.73
N LEU A 35 -6.29 -3.51 2.61
CA LEU A 35 -6.26 -3.95 4.01
C LEU A 35 -6.18 -5.47 4.11
N GLU A 36 -7.01 -6.20 3.35
CA GLU A 36 -7.06 -7.67 3.35
C GLU A 36 -5.70 -8.31 3.05
N HIS A 37 -4.94 -7.74 2.10
CA HIS A 37 -3.62 -8.25 1.70
C HIS A 37 -2.46 -7.74 2.55
N SER A 38 -2.70 -6.77 3.45
CA SER A 38 -1.63 -6.08 4.19
C SER A 38 -1.75 -6.16 5.72
N VAL A 39 -2.79 -6.82 6.27
CA VAL A 39 -3.06 -6.91 7.73
C VAL A 39 -1.81 -7.26 8.55
N GLY A 40 -1.00 -8.20 8.07
CA GLY A 40 0.21 -8.65 8.77
C GLY A 40 1.30 -7.56 8.90
N ILE A 41 1.39 -6.67 7.92
CA ILE A 41 2.42 -5.62 7.84
C ILE A 41 1.97 -4.37 8.60
N LEU A 42 0.67 -4.08 8.51
CA LEU A 42 0.08 -2.89 9.09
C LEU A 42 0.16 -2.85 10.62
N ARG A 43 0.26 -4.01 11.28
CA ARG A 43 0.44 -4.09 12.74
C ARG A 43 1.74 -3.46 13.23
N ASP A 44 2.79 -3.48 12.43
CA ASP A 44 4.11 -2.93 12.77
C ASP A 44 4.32 -1.53 12.17
N CYS A 45 3.33 -1.01 11.45
CA CYS A 45 3.39 0.30 10.83
C CYS A 45 3.19 1.39 11.89
N LYS A 46 4.08 2.39 11.92
CA LYS A 46 3.97 3.56 12.83
C LYS A 46 2.98 4.62 12.37
N LEU A 47 2.31 4.40 11.24
CA LEU A 47 1.33 5.33 10.67
C LEU A 47 -0.03 5.11 11.31
N ARG A 48 -0.81 6.18 11.45
CA ARG A 48 -2.24 6.07 11.81
C ARG A 48 -3.02 5.60 10.59
N ILE A 49 -3.73 4.48 10.73
CA ILE A 49 -4.41 3.83 9.61
C ILE A 49 -5.89 4.20 9.62
N TYR A 50 -6.40 4.67 8.48
CA TYR A 50 -7.81 4.98 8.29
C TYR A 50 -8.34 4.20 7.09
N LYS A 51 -9.44 3.47 7.28
CA LYS A 51 -10.11 2.77 6.19
C LYS A 51 -10.94 3.76 5.36
N ILE A 52 -10.76 3.77 4.05
CA ILE A 52 -11.53 4.55 3.07
C ILE A 52 -12.08 3.58 2.03
N GLU A 53 -13.40 3.40 1.99
CA GLU A 53 -14.04 2.36 1.15
C GLU A 53 -13.75 2.57 -0.35
N GLU A 54 -13.68 3.83 -0.78
CA GLU A 54 -13.50 4.24 -2.18
C GLU A 54 -12.11 3.94 -2.73
N LEU A 55 -11.13 3.61 -1.87
CA LEU A 55 -9.77 3.29 -2.32
C LEU A 55 -9.62 1.85 -2.84
N GLY A 56 -10.56 0.94 -2.57
CA GLY A 56 -10.52 -0.43 -3.11
C GLY A 56 -9.21 -1.18 -2.77
N TYR A 57 -8.41 -1.50 -3.79
CA TYR A 57 -7.11 -2.17 -3.66
C TYR A 57 -5.93 -1.21 -3.46
N ASP A 58 -6.20 0.06 -3.19
CA ASP A 58 -5.16 1.06 -3.02
C ASP A 58 -5.02 1.53 -1.58
N ALA A 59 -3.86 2.10 -1.28
CA ALA A 59 -3.59 2.86 -0.08
C ALA A 59 -2.90 4.18 -0.43
N VAL A 60 -3.01 5.16 0.46
CA VAL A 60 -2.36 6.46 0.34
C VAL A 60 -1.58 6.74 1.62
N VAL A 61 -0.25 6.78 1.51
CA VAL A 61 0.63 7.30 2.56
C VAL A 61 0.63 8.82 2.45
N ALA A 62 0.46 9.53 3.56
CA ALA A 62 0.49 10.98 3.54
C ALA A 62 1.08 11.61 4.81
N ASP A 63 1.60 12.82 4.62
CA ASP A 63 1.82 13.78 5.69
C ASP A 63 0.53 14.59 5.87
N SER A 64 -0.18 14.35 6.96
CA SER A 64 -1.48 14.94 7.24
C SER A 64 -1.43 16.47 7.40
N LYS A 65 -0.28 17.04 7.76
CA LYS A 65 -0.10 18.48 7.93
C LYS A 65 -0.18 19.21 6.60
N TYR A 66 0.27 18.58 5.53
CA TYR A 66 0.38 19.17 4.20
C TYR A 66 -0.56 18.54 3.16
N LEU A 67 -1.27 17.47 3.52
CA LEU A 67 -2.26 16.83 2.65
C LEU A 67 -3.29 17.85 2.15
N GLY A 68 -3.46 17.93 0.83
CA GLY A 68 -4.35 18.89 0.17
C GLY A 68 -3.82 20.33 0.08
N GLN A 69 -2.72 20.65 0.77
CA GLN A 69 -2.08 21.97 0.69
C GLN A 69 -0.97 22.00 -0.37
N ILE A 70 -0.23 20.90 -0.54
CA ILE A 70 0.82 20.76 -1.56
C ILE A 70 0.60 19.49 -2.39
N LYS A 71 0.96 19.55 -3.68
CA LYS A 71 0.70 18.46 -4.65
C LYS A 71 1.36 17.11 -4.33
N ARG A 72 2.40 17.08 -3.49
CA ARG A 72 3.24 15.89 -3.25
C ARG A 72 3.24 15.42 -1.80
N ALA A 73 2.33 15.91 -0.97
CA ALA A 73 2.20 15.48 0.43
C ALA A 73 1.75 14.02 0.63
N SER A 74 1.54 13.27 -0.45
CA SER A 74 1.08 11.90 -0.41
C SER A 74 1.65 11.03 -1.53
N ARG A 75 1.62 9.72 -1.33
CA ARG A 75 1.90 8.68 -2.33
C ARG A 75 0.79 7.65 -2.32
N ARG A 76 0.25 7.33 -3.50
CA ARG A 76 -0.71 6.24 -3.69
C ARG A 76 0.05 4.96 -4.04
N ILE A 77 -0.39 3.87 -3.44
CA ILE A 77 0.16 2.53 -3.56
C ILE A 77 -0.99 1.60 -3.96
N SER A 78 -0.75 0.69 -4.88
CA SER A 78 -1.73 -0.33 -5.28
C SER A 78 -1.20 -1.72 -4.99
N VAL A 79 -2.04 -2.60 -4.42
CA VAL A 79 -1.75 -4.04 -4.34
C VAL A 79 -2.37 -4.84 -5.49
N GLU A 80 -3.22 -4.22 -6.31
CA GLU A 80 -3.88 -4.89 -7.44
C GLU A 80 -2.90 -5.59 -8.40
N PRO A 81 -1.72 -5.03 -8.73
CA PRO A 81 -0.76 -5.73 -9.59
C PRO A 81 -0.29 -7.06 -9.01
N LEU A 82 -0.16 -7.15 -7.68
CA LEU A 82 0.28 -8.36 -7.00
C LEU A 82 -0.76 -9.48 -7.12
N LEU A 83 -2.05 -9.13 -7.16
CA LEU A 83 -3.15 -10.09 -7.31
C LEU A 83 -3.19 -10.68 -8.72
N SER A 84 -2.93 -9.86 -9.73
CA SER A 84 -2.89 -10.34 -11.13
C SER A 84 -1.77 -11.37 -11.35
N GLU A 85 -0.65 -11.25 -10.62
CA GLU A 85 0.41 -12.26 -10.66
C GLU A 85 -0.04 -13.55 -9.97
N SER A 86 -0.68 -13.46 -8.79
CA SER A 86 -1.20 -14.63 -8.05
C SER A 86 -2.22 -15.43 -8.87
N GLU A 87 -3.17 -14.75 -9.52
CA GLU A 87 -4.18 -15.38 -10.37
C GLU A 87 -3.56 -16.06 -11.60
N MET A 88 -2.59 -15.40 -12.26
CA MET A 88 -1.89 -15.99 -13.39
C MET A 88 -1.09 -17.24 -12.99
N TRP A 89 -0.49 -17.26 -11.79
CA TRP A 89 0.17 -18.45 -11.25
C TRP A 89 -0.79 -19.59 -10.90
N GLU A 90 -1.99 -19.28 -10.38
CA GLU A 90 -3.06 -20.25 -10.15
C GLU A 90 -3.55 -20.86 -11.48
N GLU A 91 -3.72 -20.04 -12.53
CA GLU A 91 -4.08 -20.50 -13.87
C GLU A 91 -3.01 -21.42 -14.48
N ILE A 92 -1.72 -21.06 -14.37
CA ILE A 92 -0.61 -21.91 -14.85
C ILE A 92 -0.58 -23.25 -14.10
N LYS A 93 -0.84 -23.27 -12.78
CA LYS A 93 -0.94 -24.52 -12.00
C LYS A 93 -2.14 -25.38 -12.39
N SER A 94 -3.24 -24.76 -12.82
CA SER A 94 -4.42 -25.46 -13.32
C SER A 94 -4.20 -26.08 -14.70
N LEU A 95 -3.28 -25.52 -15.49
CA LEU A 95 -2.87 -25.99 -16.81
C LEU A 95 -1.83 -27.12 -16.78
N LYS A 96 -1.89 -28.05 -15.80
CA LYS A 96 -1.03 -29.25 -15.78
C LYS A 96 -1.13 -30.02 -17.10
N ILE A 97 -0.12 -29.82 -17.96
CA ILE A 97 0.34 -30.75 -18.99
C ILE A 97 1.51 -31.54 -18.39
#